data_AF-A0A800HAP2-F1
#
_entry.id   AF-A0A800HAP2-F1
#
_cell.length_a   1.000
_cell.length_b   1.000
_cell.length_c   1.000
_cell.angle_alpha   90.00
_cell.angle_beta   90.00
_cell.angle_gamma   90.00
#
_symmetry.space_group_name_H-M   'P 1'
#
loop_
_entity.id
_entity.type
_entity.pdbx_description
1 polymer ?
#
loop_
_entity_poly.entity_id
_entity_poly.type
_entity_poly.pdbx_seq_one_letter_code
_entity_poly.pdbx_strand_id
1 'polypeptide(L)' 'ARAESPGINIVFTKNAYQYGGRLINNTHISGHIESMNIWYKAL' A
#
# COMPACT_ATOMS: atom_id res chain seq x y z
N ALA A 1 -1.82 -0.54 -1.46
CA ALA A 1 -2.15 0.78 -0.86
C ALA A 1 -1.17 1.83 -1.36
N ARG A 2 -1.57 3.08 -1.63
CA ARG A 2 -0.59 4.16 -1.91
C ARG A 2 0.35 4.31 -0.73
N ALA A 3 1.66 4.31 -0.97
CA ALA A 3 2.67 4.39 0.08
C ALA A 3 2.55 5.71 0.88
N GLU A 4 2.21 6.80 0.18
CA GLU A 4 2.06 8.14 0.75
C GLU A 4 0.70 8.38 1.44
N SER A 5 -0.19 7.39 1.47
CA SER A 5 -1.50 7.52 2.11
C SER A 5 -1.51 6.87 3.50
N PRO A 6 -1.21 7.59 4.59
CA PRO A 6 -1.10 6.99 5.92
C PRO A 6 -2.42 6.38 6.40
N GLY A 7 -3.56 7.00 6.08
CA GLY A 7 -4.88 6.51 6.51
C GLY A 7 -5.15 5.07 6.06
N ILE A 8 -4.98 4.78 4.77
CA ILE A 8 -5.23 3.43 4.25
C ILE A 8 -4.18 2.43 4.75
N ASN A 9 -2.92 2.84 4.91
CA ASN A 9 -1.88 1.95 5.43
C ASN A 9 -2.15 1.59 6.90
N ILE A 10 -2.61 2.54 7.72
CA ILE A 10 -3.04 2.29 9.10
C ILE A 10 -4.20 1.29 9.14
N VAL A 11 -5.17 1.40 8.22
CA VAL A 11 -6.28 0.44 8.13
C VAL A 11 -5.76 -0.97 7.88
N PHE A 12 -4.84 -1.17 6.93
CA PHE A 12 -4.27 -2.51 6.68
C PHE A 12 -3.52 -3.06 7.90
N THR A 13 -2.67 -2.25 8.54
CA THR A 13 -1.97 -2.63 9.77
C THR A 13 -2.95 -3.02 10.89
N LYS A 14 -3.99 -2.22 11.12
CA LYS A 14 -5.00 -2.47 12.17
C LYS A 14 -5.85 -3.71 11.91
N ASN A 15 -6.03 -4.11 10.66
CA ASN A 15 -6.82 -5.28 10.27
C ASN A 15 -5.98 -6.56 10.13
N ALA A 16 -4.77 -6.57 10.70
CA ALA A 16 -3.84 -7.71 10.72
C ALA A 16 -3.44 -8.20 9.32
N TYR A 17 -3.31 -7.28 8.36
CA TYR A 17 -2.60 -7.57 7.12
C TYR A 17 -1.09 -7.49 7.36
N GLN A 18 -0.36 -8.39 6.73
CA GLN A 18 1.10 -8.41 6.74
C GLN A 18 1.64 -7.54 5.61
N TYR A 19 2.71 -6.81 5.92
CA TYR A 19 3.40 -5.98 4.96
C TYR A 19 4.30 -6.85 4.07
N GLY A 20 4.06 -6.80 2.76
CA GLY A 20 4.80 -7.59 1.76
C GLY A 20 5.90 -6.83 1.03
N GLY A 21 6.12 -5.55 1.36
CA GLY A 21 7.09 -4.69 0.70
C GLY A 21 6.47 -3.52 -0.06
N ARG A 22 7.32 -2.76 -0.75
CA ARG A 22 6.95 -1.57 -1.52
C ARG A 22 7.31 -1.74 -2.98
N LEU A 23 6.34 -1.53 -3.85
CA LEU A 23 6.56 -1.34 -5.27
C LEU A 23 6.83 0.14 -5.52
N ILE A 24 8.06 0.45 -5.91
CA ILE A 24 8.49 1.84 -6.16
C ILE A 24 8.04 2.27 -7.56
N ASN A 25 7.45 3.46 -7.65
CA ASN A 25 7.06 4.09 -8.92
C ASN A 25 6.22 3.17 -9.83
N ASN A 26 5.29 2.44 -9.23
CA ASN A 26 4.67 1.28 -9.87
C ASN A 26 3.36 1.60 -10.59
N THR A 27 2.63 2.64 -10.16
CA THR A 27 1.26 2.85 -10.62
C THR A 27 1.01 4.31 -10.96
N HIS A 28 0.47 4.56 -12.15
CA HIS A 28 0.04 5.89 -12.55
C HIS A 28 -1.37 6.15 -12.02
N ILE A 29 -1.51 7.14 -11.14
CA ILE A 29 -2.80 7.53 -10.54
C ILE A 29 -2.90 9.05 -10.64
N SER A 30 -4.02 9.56 -11.14
CA SER A 30 -4.29 11.01 -11.20
C SER A 30 -3.17 11.84 -11.86
N GLY A 31 -2.49 11.29 -12.85
CA GLY A 31 -1.45 11.99 -13.61
C GLY A 31 -0.04 11.90 -13.03
N HIS A 32 0.15 11.27 -11.87
CA HIS A 32 1.45 11.09 -11.23
C HIS A 32 1.77 9.61 -10.97
N ILE A 33 3.07 9.31 -10.84
CA ILE A 33 3.55 7.95 -10.58
C ILE A 33 3.68 7.74 -9.08
N GLU A 34 2.97 6.74 -8.58
CA GLU A 34 2.86 6.43 -7.16
C GLU A 34 3.62 5.15 -6.81
N SER A 35 4.22 5.14 -5.62
CA SER A 35 4.69 3.92 -4.98
C SER A 35 3.57 3.26 -4.19
N MET A 36 3.52 1.93 -4.18
CA MET A 36 2.45 1.16 -3.56
C MET A 36 3.00 0.19 -2.51
N ASN A 37 2.42 0.19 -1.32
CA ASN A 37 2.63 -0.85 -0.31
C ASN A 37 1.78 -2.09 -0.63
N ILE A 38 2.42 -3.25 -0.56
CA ILE A 38 1.78 -4.56 -0.68
C ILE A 38 1.32 -5.00 0.72
N TRP A 39 0.06 -5.43 0.80
CA TRP A 39 -0.56 -5.94 2.01
C TRP A 39 -1.24 -7.26 1.68
N TYR A 40 -1.04 -8.29 2.52
CA TYR A 40 -1.64 -9.60 2.32
C TYR A 40 -2.10 -10.20 3.66
N LYS A 41 -3.05 -11.14 3.60
CA LYS A 41 -3.53 -11.89 4.75
C LYS A 41 -3.71 -13.34 4.32
N ALA A 42 -3.10 -14.27 5.05
CA ALA A 42 -3.34 -15.69 4.82
C ALA A 42 -4.82 -16.02 5.14
N LEU A 43 -5.43 -16.86 4.30
CA LEU A 43 -6.81 -17.31 4.45
C LEU A 43 -6.91 -18.46 5.46
#